data_AF-A0A7N5KEY4-F1
#
_entry.id   AF-A0A7N5KEY4-F1
#
_cell.length_a   1.000
_cell.length_b   1.000
_cell.length_c   1.000
_cell.angle_alpha   90.00
_cell.angle_beta   90.00
_cell.angle_gamma   90.00
#
_symmetry.space_group_name_H-M   'P 1'
#
loop_
_entity.id
_entity.type
_entity.pdbx_description
1 polymer ?
#
loop_
_entity_poly.entity_id
_entity_poly.type
_entity_poly.pdbx_seq_one_letter_code
_entity_poly.pdbx_strand_id
1 'polypeptide(L)'
;MPPNLSGYYRFVSQDNMENYLRALDINVALRKLVCLLKPDKEIIHTGDHMTIRTLTSLRNYVMDFDLGVEFEEDLGPVDGRKCQTTVYWDGDQPNQ
;
A
#
# COMPACT_ATOMS: atom_id res chain seq x y z
N MET A 1 13.81 -9.85 -16.97
CA MET A 1 12.94 -10.49 -15.97
C MET A 1 12.44 -9.38 -15.07
N PRO A 2 11.15 -9.28 -14.75
CA PRO A 2 10.68 -8.33 -13.77
C PRO A 2 11.43 -8.56 -12.44
N PRO A 3 11.71 -7.50 -11.66
CA PRO A 3 12.37 -7.66 -10.38
C PRO A 3 11.48 -8.45 -9.41
N ASN A 4 12.09 -9.37 -8.66
CA ASN A 4 11.42 -10.01 -7.52
C ASN A 4 11.47 -9.05 -6.33
N LEU A 5 10.30 -8.67 -5.82
CA LEU A 5 10.14 -7.72 -4.71
C LEU A 5 9.99 -8.40 -3.35
N SER A 6 10.13 -9.73 -3.29
CA SER A 6 9.95 -10.49 -2.06
C SER A 6 10.93 -10.03 -0.98
N GLY A 7 10.43 -9.74 0.22
CA GLY A 7 11.26 -9.29 1.32
C GLY A 7 10.50 -8.61 2.45
N TYR A 8 11.26 -8.25 3.48
CA TYR A 8 10.79 -7.44 4.60
C TYR A 8 11.49 -6.08 4.58
N TYR A 9 10.69 -5.02 4.54
CA TYR A 9 11.13 -3.64 4.39
C TYR A 9 10.74 -2.85 5.62
N ARG A 10 11.74 -2.31 6.33
CA ARG A 10 11.52 -1.47 7.50
C ARG A 10 11.28 -0.03 7.11
N PHE A 11 10.35 0.62 7.81
CA PHE A 11 10.13 2.04 7.67
C PHE A 11 11.40 2.85 7.96
N VAL A 12 11.73 3.79 7.09
CA VAL A 12 12.84 4.73 7.29
C VAL A 12 12.31 6.15 7.44
N SER A 13 11.55 6.61 6.45
CA SER A 13 10.98 7.95 6.41
C SER A 13 9.71 7.97 5.57
N GLN A 14 8.93 9.04 5.74
CA GLN A 14 7.84 9.41 4.86
C GLN A 14 7.92 10.91 4.60
N ASP A 15 7.63 11.33 3.39
CA ASP A 15 7.56 12.74 3.01
C ASP A 15 6.15 13.07 2.52
N ASN A 16 5.68 14.29 2.82
CA ASN A 16 4.39 14.82 2.37
C ASN A 16 3.11 14.01 2.74
N MET A 17 3.20 13.03 3.65
CA MET A 17 2.08 12.12 3.99
C MET A 17 0.83 12.85 4.47
N GLU A 18 0.98 13.90 5.30
CA GLU A 18 -0.19 14.62 5.81
C GLU A 18 -1.00 15.30 4.68
N ASN A 19 -0.31 15.88 3.70
CA ASN A 19 -0.96 16.54 2.56
C ASN A 19 -1.62 15.52 1.63
N TYR A 20 -0.98 14.36 1.42
CA TYR A 20 -1.58 13.24 0.69
C TYR A 20 -2.90 12.79 1.33
N LEU A 21 -2.88 12.51 2.64
CA LEU A 21 -4.10 12.10 3.36
C LEU A 21 -5.16 13.22 3.40
N ARG A 22 -4.74 14.50 3.39
CA ARG A 22 -5.66 15.64 3.30
C ARG A 22 -6.36 15.69 1.95
N ALA A 23 -5.65 15.43 0.86
CA ALA A 23 -6.23 15.37 -0.49
C ALA A 23 -7.22 14.21 -0.64
N LEU A 24 -7.08 13.15 0.17
CA LEU A 24 -8.05 12.07 0.28
C LEU A 24 -9.23 12.38 1.23
N ASP A 25 -9.42 13.63 1.65
CA ASP A 25 -10.49 14.06 2.57
C ASP A 25 -10.50 13.32 3.93
N ILE A 26 -9.37 12.72 4.34
CA ILE A 26 -9.28 12.02 5.62
C ILE A 26 -9.30 13.06 6.74
N ASN A 27 -10.10 12.86 7.79
CA ASN A 27 -10.24 13.83 8.87
C ASN A 27 -8.91 14.09 9.63
N VAL A 28 -8.75 15.31 10.17
CA VAL A 28 -7.50 15.79 10.79
C VAL A 28 -6.96 14.85 11.87
N ALA A 29 -7.83 14.28 12.72
CA ALA A 29 -7.41 13.43 13.81
C ALA A 29 -6.80 12.12 13.31
N LEU A 30 -7.45 11.46 12.34
CA LEU A 30 -6.96 10.24 11.72
C LEU A 30 -5.65 10.50 10.95
N ARG A 31 -5.54 11.62 10.23
CA ARG A 31 -4.28 11.97 9.53
C ARG A 31 -3.10 12.08 10.49
N LYS A 32 -3.27 12.79 11.60
CA LYS A 32 -2.20 12.92 12.61
C LYS A 32 -1.79 11.57 13.19
N LEU A 33 -2.74 10.67 13.44
CA LEU A 33 -2.44 9.32 13.91
C LEU A 33 -1.64 8.53 12.88
N VAL A 34 -2.06 8.53 11.61
CA VAL A 34 -1.37 7.82 10.53
C VAL A 34 0.05 8.36 10.32
N CYS A 35 0.25 9.68 10.38
CA CYS A 35 1.57 10.30 10.26
C CYS A 35 2.55 9.96 11.40
N LEU A 36 2.06 9.41 12.53
CA LEU A 36 2.92 8.92 13.62
C LEU A 36 3.28 7.43 13.45
N LEU A 37 2.56 6.70 12.58
CA LEU A 37 2.85 5.30 12.30
C LEU A 37 4.17 5.17 11.52
N LYS A 38 4.86 4.06 11.76
CA LYS A 38 6.08 3.65 11.05
C LYS A 38 5.81 2.29 10.41
N PRO A 39 5.06 2.25 9.29
CA PRO A 39 4.62 1.00 8.70
C PRO A 39 5.78 0.22 8.08
N ASP A 40 5.98 -1.02 8.52
CA ASP A 40 6.84 -1.97 7.81
C ASP A 40 6.05 -2.62 6.66
N LYS A 41 6.75 -3.17 5.68
CA LYS A 41 6.14 -3.92 4.57
C LYS A 41 6.74 -5.32 4.47
N GLU A 42 5.87 -6.31 4.36
CA GLU A 42 6.25 -7.66 3.95
C GLU A 42 5.64 -7.93 2.57
N ILE A 43 6.48 -8.31 1.62
CA ILE A 43 6.09 -8.57 0.24
C ILE A 43 6.42 -10.03 -0.09
N ILE A 44 5.44 -10.73 -0.67
CA ILE A 44 5.60 -12.06 -1.26
C ILE A 44 5.24 -11.92 -2.74
N HIS A 45 6.20 -12.19 -3.63
CA HIS A 45 6.02 -12.05 -5.07
C HIS A 45 6.39 -13.38 -5.77
N THR A 46 5.39 -14.07 -6.31
CA THR A 46 5.51 -15.38 -6.95
C THR A 46 4.91 -15.37 -8.35
N GLY A 47 5.76 -15.33 -9.37
CA GLY A 47 5.30 -15.20 -10.75
C GLY A 47 4.59 -13.86 -10.91
N ASP A 48 3.32 -13.88 -11.34
CA ASP A 48 2.50 -12.67 -11.48
C ASP A 48 1.64 -12.36 -10.25
N HIS A 49 1.70 -13.21 -9.23
CA HIS A 49 0.93 -13.04 -8.00
C HIS A 49 1.73 -12.31 -6.93
N MET A 50 1.14 -11.28 -6.32
CA MET A 50 1.81 -10.47 -5.30
C MET A 50 0.90 -10.20 -4.10
N THR A 51 1.42 -10.51 -2.91
CA THR A 51 0.83 -10.10 -1.64
C THR A 51 1.70 -9.01 -1.01
N ILE A 52 1.12 -7.86 -0.70
CA ILE A 52 1.77 -6.76 0.02
C ILE A 52 1.07 -6.57 1.36
N ARG A 53 1.77 -6.83 2.45
CA ARG A 53 1.30 -6.58 3.82
C ARG A 53 1.93 -5.31 4.35
N THR A 54 1.12 -4.28 4.55
CA THR A 54 1.52 -3.07 5.29
C THR A 54 1.20 -3.29 6.76
N LEU A 55 2.26 -3.36 7.58
CA LEU A 55 2.20 -3.73 8.99
C LEU A 55 2.30 -2.48 9.86
N THR A 56 1.31 -2.23 10.73
CA THR A 56 1.31 -1.08 11.64
C THR A 56 0.93 -1.51 13.06
N SER A 57 1.20 -0.66 14.04
CA SER A 57 0.79 -0.91 15.44
C SER A 57 -0.72 -0.78 15.68
N LEU A 58 -1.45 -0.16 14.74
CA LEU A 58 -2.88 0.11 14.87
C LEU A 58 -3.72 -0.91 14.10
N ARG A 59 -3.49 -0.99 12.79
CA ARG A 59 -4.22 -1.88 11.88
C ARG A 59 -3.36 -2.21 10.68
N ASN A 60 -3.31 -3.48 10.33
CA ASN A 60 -2.61 -3.93 9.13
C ASN A 60 -3.51 -3.78 7.92
N TYR A 61 -2.88 -3.57 6.77
CA TYR A 61 -3.52 -3.53 5.46
C TYR A 61 -2.86 -4.56 4.55
N VAL A 62 -3.64 -5.34 3.83
CA VAL A 62 -3.14 -6.42 2.96
C VAL A 62 -3.73 -6.24 1.58
N MET A 63 -2.85 -6.14 0.59
CA MET A 63 -3.18 -6.26 -0.82
C MET A 63 -2.79 -7.66 -1.27
N ASP A 64 -3.66 -8.33 -2.02
CA ASP A 64 -3.43 -9.67 -2.54
C ASP A 64 -4.03 -9.76 -3.94
N PHE A 65 -3.19 -9.79 -4.97
CA PHE A 65 -3.61 -9.55 -6.35
C PHE A 65 -2.69 -10.21 -7.37
N ASP A 66 -3.23 -10.35 -8.59
CA ASP A 66 -2.46 -10.75 -9.77
C ASP A 66 -2.14 -9.52 -10.63
N LEU A 67 -0.91 -9.43 -11.13
CA LEU A 67 -0.48 -8.35 -12.00
C LEU A 67 -1.30 -8.32 -13.30
N GLY A 68 -1.72 -7.13 -13.71
CA GLY A 68 -2.52 -6.89 -14.91
C GLY A 68 -3.99 -7.28 -14.78
N VAL A 69 -4.44 -7.75 -13.62
CA VAL A 69 -5.83 -8.11 -13.34
C VAL A 69 -6.47 -7.05 -12.45
N GLU A 70 -7.60 -6.50 -12.88
CA GLU A 70 -8.39 -5.57 -12.06
C GLU A 70 -9.03 -6.31 -10.88
N PHE A 71 -8.98 -5.71 -9.70
CA PHE A 71 -9.59 -6.23 -8.49
C PHE A 71 -10.25 -5.11 -7.66
N GLU A 72 -11.23 -5.48 -6.84
CA GLU A 72 -11.80 -4.56 -5.86
C GLU A 72 -10.86 -4.45 -4.65
N GLU A 73 -10.25 -3.28 -4.49
CA GLU A 73 -9.39 -2.95 -3.36
C GLU A 73 -10.22 -2.32 -2.24
N ASP A 74 -10.26 -2.96 -1.07
CA ASP A 74 -10.94 -2.44 0.13
C ASP A 74 -9.98 -1.59 0.98
N LEU A 75 -10.04 -0.28 0.78
CA LEU A 75 -9.32 0.74 1.54
C LEU A 75 -10.06 1.14 2.83
N GLY A 76 -11.06 0.38 3.26
CA GLY A 76 -11.75 0.54 4.54
C GLY A 76 -10.83 0.76 5.75
N PRO A 77 -9.72 0.02 5.90
CA PRO A 77 -8.74 0.24 6.96
C PRO A 77 -7.97 1.56 6.89
N VAL A 78 -7.94 2.21 5.72
CA VAL A 78 -7.14 3.40 5.43
C VAL A 78 -8.02 4.65 5.41
N ASP A 79 -9.04 4.66 4.55
CA ASP A 79 -9.87 5.84 4.28
C ASP A 79 -11.39 5.56 4.12
N GLY A 80 -11.81 4.30 4.20
CA GLY A 80 -13.24 3.94 4.11
C GLY A 80 -13.74 3.67 2.69
N ARG A 81 -12.89 3.74 1.66
CA ARG A 81 -13.29 3.61 0.26
C ARG A 81 -13.06 2.20 -0.29
N LYS A 82 -13.67 1.95 -1.45
CA LYS A 82 -13.38 0.81 -2.32
C LYS A 82 -13.00 1.33 -3.70
N CYS A 83 -11.96 0.76 -4.29
CA CYS A 83 -11.45 1.12 -5.61
C CYS A 83 -11.45 -0.09 -6.53
N GLN A 84 -11.59 0.13 -7.84
CA GLN A 84 -11.19 -0.86 -8.84
C GLN A 84 -9.74 -0.54 -9.19
N THR A 85 -8.84 -1.45 -8.81
CA THR A 85 -7.39 -1.24 -8.87
C THR A 85 -6.78 -2.25 -9.81
N THR A 86 -5.86 -1.82 -10.66
CA THR A 86 -5.05 -2.69 -11.52
C THR A 86 -3.59 -2.33 -11.34
N VAL A 87 -2.74 -3.31 -11.03
CA VAL A 87 -1.30 -3.11 -10.81
C VAL A 87 -0.53 -3.73 -11.97
N TYR A 88 0.42 -2.99 -12.54
CA TYR A 88 1.24 -3.47 -13.65
C TYR A 88 2.67 -2.92 -13.56
N TRP A 89 3.60 -3.55 -14.27
CA TRP A 89 4.97 -3.05 -14.42
C TRP A 89 5.03 -1.91 -15.45
N ASP A 90 5.68 -0.81 -15.08
CA ASP A 90 6.16 0.22 -16.00
C ASP A 90 7.69 0.22 -16.01
N GLY A 91 8.24 -0.58 -16.93
CA GLY A 91 9.66 -0.93 -16.92
C GLY A 91 10.02 -1.77 -15.69
N ASP A 92 11.03 -1.31 -14.93
CA ASP A 92 11.50 -1.99 -13.70
C ASP A 92 10.74 -1.54 -12.44
N GLN A 93 9.73 -0.67 -12.57
CA GLN A 93 8.96 -0.13 -11.46
C GLN A 93 7.50 -0.63 -11.53
N PRO A 94 6.89 -1.06 -10.42
CA PRO A 94 5.45 -1.29 -10.40
C PRO A 94 4.73 0.06 -10.39
N ASN A 95 3.76 0.26 -11.28
CA ASN A 95 2.81 1.36 -11.16
C ASN A 95 1.74 0.95 -10.14
N GLN A 96 1.60 1.78 -9.09
CA GLN A 96 0.52 1.74 -8.10
C GLN A 96 -0.37 2.96 -8.27
#